data_AF-A0A069RDS3-F1
#
_entry.id   AF-A0A069RDS3-F1
#
_cell.length_a   1.000
_cell.length_b   1.000
_cell.length_c   1.000
_cell.angle_alpha   90.00
_cell.angle_beta   90.00
_cell.angle_gamma   90.00
#
_symmetry.space_group_name_H-M   'P 1'
#
loop_
_entity.id
_entity.type
_entity.pdbx_description
1 polymer ?
#
loop_
_entity_poly.entity_id
_entity_poly.type
_entity_poly.pdbx_seq_one_letter_code
_entity_poly.pdbx_strand_id
1 'polypeptide(L)'
;MKKIVFFSIIGVLISALVFGGVAYFMVFSKGAEKKKEIINYEVGEFSTNLSDTRHFFKGKITIGITNKKELKTLDESKVALRDGILSILIQQKPEDMVSAAGMDAIKEELKKNIGENVDIQSIEEIYFTDYIVQ
;
A
#
# COMPACT_ATOMS: atom_id res chain seq x y z
N MET A 1 9.30 -61.86 17.32
CA MET A 1 9.95 -60.67 17.91
C MET A 1 10.64 -59.78 16.88
N LYS A 2 11.60 -60.28 16.07
CA LYS A 2 12.33 -59.45 15.07
C LYS A 2 11.44 -58.70 14.04
N LYS A 3 10.36 -59.32 13.56
CA LYS A 3 9.42 -58.68 12.60
C LYS A 3 8.62 -57.52 13.21
N ILE A 4 8.22 -57.64 14.49
CA ILE A 4 7.46 -56.60 15.19
C ILE A 4 8.34 -55.36 15.41
N VAL A 5 9.59 -55.56 15.84
CA VAL A 5 10.58 -54.48 15.99
C VAL A 5 10.84 -53.78 14.65
N PHE A 6 10.93 -54.53 13.56
CA PHE A 6 11.10 -53.99 12.21
C PHE A 6 9.91 -53.10 11.77
N PHE A 7 8.67 -53.55 12.00
CA PHE A 7 7.47 -52.74 11.71
C PHE A 7 7.36 -51.49 12.60
N SER A 8 7.77 -51.57 13.87
CA SER A 8 7.82 -50.39 14.76
C SER A 8 8.81 -49.33 14.27
N ILE A 9 9.99 -49.74 13.79
CA ILE A 9 11.01 -48.82 13.26
C ILE A 9 10.50 -48.12 11.98
N ILE A 10 9.83 -48.88 11.10
CA ILE A 10 9.22 -48.32 9.89
C ILE A 10 8.11 -47.30 10.24
N GLY A 11 7.28 -47.61 11.24
CA GLY A 11 6.25 -46.68 11.71
C GLY A 11 6.83 -45.36 12.23
N VAL A 12 7.92 -45.41 12.99
CA VAL A 12 8.63 -44.22 13.48
C VAL A 12 9.24 -43.42 12.33
N LEU A 13 9.89 -44.09 11.36
CA LEU A 13 10.44 -43.44 10.18
C LEU A 13 9.38 -42.73 9.32
N ILE A 14 8.24 -43.37 9.10
CA ILE A 14 7.11 -42.76 8.38
C ILE A 14 6.57 -41.56 9.16
N SER A 15 6.42 -41.69 10.48
CA SER A 15 5.95 -40.57 11.31
C SER A 15 6.89 -39.38 11.27
N ALA A 16 8.21 -39.60 11.28
CA ALA A 16 9.21 -38.55 11.18
C ALA A 16 9.19 -37.86 9.81
N LEU A 17 9.00 -38.61 8.72
CA LEU A 17 8.85 -38.05 7.37
C LEU A 17 7.57 -37.20 7.24
N VAL A 18 6.46 -37.68 7.79
CA VAL A 18 5.18 -36.93 7.77
C VAL A 18 5.28 -35.66 8.60
N PHE A 19 5.80 -35.75 9.83
CA PHE A 19 6.00 -34.58 10.70
C PHE A 19 6.97 -33.57 10.10
N GLY A 20 8.10 -34.04 9.55
CA GLY A 20 9.07 -33.20 8.87
C GLY A 20 8.49 -32.49 7.66
N GLY A 21 7.69 -33.20 6.84
CA GLY A 21 6.99 -32.64 5.68
C GLY A 21 5.98 -31.57 6.07
N VAL A 22 5.17 -31.79 7.11
CA VAL A 22 4.18 -30.80 7.59
C VAL A 22 4.86 -29.58 8.20
N ALA A 23 5.91 -29.76 9.01
CA ALA A 23 6.67 -28.65 9.60
C ALA A 23 7.37 -27.83 8.52
N TYR A 24 8.02 -28.48 7.55
CA TYR A 24 8.62 -27.81 6.40
C TYR A 24 7.58 -27.04 5.60
N PHE A 25 6.43 -27.64 5.30
CA PHE A 25 5.35 -26.97 4.59
C PHE A 25 4.80 -25.78 5.38
N MET A 26 4.59 -25.87 6.70
CA MET A 26 4.15 -24.74 7.51
C MET A 26 5.16 -23.60 7.55
N VAL A 27 6.46 -23.91 7.62
CA VAL A 27 7.52 -22.91 7.68
C VAL A 27 7.73 -22.25 6.31
N PHE A 28 7.69 -23.01 5.21
CA PHE A 28 7.95 -22.48 3.87
C PHE A 28 6.69 -22.00 3.11
N SER A 29 5.47 -22.45 3.47
CA SER A 29 4.23 -21.94 2.86
C SER A 29 3.77 -20.59 3.41
N LYS A 30 4.34 -20.15 4.54
CA LYS A 30 4.09 -18.80 5.11
C LYS A 30 4.73 -17.66 4.31
N GLY A 31 5.56 -17.95 3.31
CA GLY A 31 6.45 -16.95 2.70
C GLY A 31 6.13 -16.52 1.27
N ALA A 32 5.05 -16.99 0.64
CA ALA A 32 4.65 -16.55 -0.69
C ALA A 32 3.42 -15.64 -0.60
N GLU A 33 3.59 -14.46 0.00
CA GLU A 33 2.65 -13.37 -0.25
C GLU A 33 2.65 -13.11 -1.76
N LYS A 34 1.55 -13.46 -2.43
CA LYS A 34 1.34 -13.04 -3.81
C LYS A 34 1.34 -11.52 -3.79
N LYS A 35 2.42 -10.92 -4.30
CA LYS A 35 2.55 -9.47 -4.49
C LYS A 35 1.27 -8.98 -5.17
N LYS A 36 0.44 -8.25 -4.42
CA LYS A 36 -0.82 -7.74 -4.96
C LYS A 36 -0.49 -6.87 -6.16
N GLU A 37 -1.21 -7.07 -7.26
CA GLU A 37 -1.06 -6.22 -8.43
C GLU A 37 -1.53 -4.81 -8.06
N ILE A 38 -0.62 -3.83 -8.16
CA ILE A 38 -0.94 -2.43 -7.91
C ILE A 38 -1.36 -1.81 -9.23
N ILE A 39 -2.57 -1.27 -9.25
CA ILE A 39 -3.16 -0.54 -10.36
C ILE A 39 -3.00 0.95 -10.08
N ASN A 40 -2.34 1.66 -11.00
CA ASN A 40 -2.11 3.09 -10.85
C ASN A 40 -3.28 3.88 -11.44
N TYR A 41 -3.87 4.74 -10.62
CA TYR A 41 -4.89 5.72 -11.00
C TYR A 41 -4.29 7.12 -11.00
N GLU A 42 -4.18 7.74 -12.17
CA GLU A 42 -3.68 9.10 -12.30
C GLU A 42 -4.76 10.12 -11.91
N VAL A 43 -4.57 10.78 -10.77
CA VAL A 43 -5.47 11.85 -10.33
C VAL A 43 -5.27 13.12 -11.15
N GLY A 44 -4.01 13.37 -11.52
CA GLY A 44 -3.59 14.43 -12.43
C GLY A 44 -2.69 15.48 -11.77
N GLU A 45 -2.64 16.65 -12.40
CA GLU A 45 -1.83 17.78 -11.96
C GLU A 45 -2.55 18.61 -10.88
N PHE A 46 -1.75 19.16 -9.97
CA PHE A 46 -2.14 20.04 -8.88
C PHE A 46 -1.22 21.25 -8.83
N SER A 47 -1.77 22.42 -8.53
CA SER A 47 -1.04 23.64 -8.28
C SER A 47 -1.74 24.43 -7.19
N THR A 48 -1.03 24.74 -6.12
CA THR A 48 -1.58 25.44 -4.96
C THR A 48 -0.49 26.12 -4.15
N ASN A 49 -0.86 27.16 -3.41
CA ASN A 49 -0.02 27.64 -2.31
C ASN A 49 0.01 26.58 -1.19
N LEU A 50 1.08 26.60 -0.41
CA LEU A 50 1.24 25.80 0.80
C LEU A 50 0.70 26.58 2.01
N SER A 51 1.10 26.19 3.21
CA SER A 51 0.69 26.85 4.47
C SER A 51 1.06 28.34 4.57
N ASP A 52 1.89 28.85 3.65
CA ASP A 52 2.11 30.28 3.45
C ASP A 52 1.89 30.71 1.99
N THR A 53 1.86 32.02 1.75
CA THR A 53 1.62 32.60 0.42
C THR A 53 2.88 32.78 -0.41
N ARG A 54 4.06 32.45 0.14
CA ARG A 54 5.34 32.63 -0.55
C ARG A 54 5.74 31.37 -1.28
N HIS A 55 5.30 30.22 -0.77
CA HIS A 55 5.62 28.93 -1.33
C HIS A 55 4.43 28.29 -2.03
N PHE A 56 4.72 27.63 -3.15
CA PHE A 56 3.72 26.88 -3.90
C PHE A 56 4.19 25.47 -4.21
N PHE A 57 3.21 24.58 -4.29
CA PHE A 57 3.35 23.25 -4.83
C PHE A 57 2.85 23.23 -6.26
N LYS A 58 3.61 22.59 -7.15
CA LYS A 58 3.12 22.18 -8.47
C LYS A 58 3.59 20.75 -8.74
N GLY A 59 2.66 19.84 -9.00
CA GLY A 59 3.03 18.44 -9.21
C GLY A 59 1.90 17.53 -9.67
N LYS A 60 2.25 16.27 -9.89
CA LYS A 60 1.37 15.18 -10.33
C LYS A 60 1.24 14.15 -9.23
N ILE A 61 0.00 13.76 -8.97
CA ILE A 61 -0.34 12.75 -7.95
C ILE A 61 -1.02 11.55 -8.62
N THR A 62 -0.55 10.37 -8.25
CA THR A 62 -1.09 9.08 -8.69
C THR A 62 -1.37 8.21 -7.46
N ILE A 63 -2.48 7.48 -7.47
CA ILE A 63 -2.88 6.59 -6.38
C ILE A 63 -2.71 5.14 -6.85
N GLY A 64 -1.98 4.34 -6.09
CA GLY A 64 -1.88 2.90 -6.29
C GLY A 64 -2.98 2.18 -5.52
N ILE A 65 -3.85 1.47 -6.22
CA ILE A 65 -4.92 0.67 -5.62
C ILE A 65 -4.77 -0.82 -5.94
N THR A 66 -5.30 -1.68 -5.08
CA THR A 66 -5.28 -3.14 -5.30
C THR A 66 -6.61 -3.71 -5.80
N ASN A 67 -7.70 -2.94 -5.75
CA ASN A 67 -9.02 -3.35 -6.22
C ASN A 67 -9.46 -2.60 -7.47
N LYS A 68 -9.40 -3.26 -8.64
CA LYS A 68 -9.80 -2.67 -9.92
C LYS A 68 -11.25 -2.14 -9.95
N LYS A 69 -12.16 -2.65 -9.11
CA LYS A 69 -13.56 -2.21 -9.09
C LYS A 69 -13.70 -0.78 -8.57
N GLU A 70 -12.77 -0.32 -7.74
CA GLU A 70 -12.76 1.03 -7.15
C GLU A 70 -12.33 2.11 -8.15
N LEU A 71 -11.83 1.75 -9.34
CA LEU A 71 -11.53 2.72 -10.41
C LEU A 71 -12.76 3.54 -10.80
N LYS A 72 -13.94 2.90 -10.88
CA LYS A 72 -15.20 3.59 -11.21
C LYS A 72 -15.59 4.59 -10.11
N THR A 73 -15.39 4.23 -8.85
CA THR A 73 -15.64 5.12 -7.70
C THR A 73 -14.70 6.33 -7.73
N LEU A 74 -13.41 6.12 -8.02
CA LEU A 74 -12.43 7.19 -8.18
C LEU A 74 -12.80 8.14 -9.32
N ASP A 75 -13.27 7.61 -10.45
CA ASP A 75 -13.72 8.42 -11.58
C ASP A 75 -15.00 9.21 -11.27
N GLU A 76 -15.99 8.58 -10.65
CA GLU A 76 -17.26 9.23 -10.27
C GLU A 76 -17.05 10.30 -9.18
N SER A 77 -16.09 10.08 -8.29
CA SER A 77 -15.79 10.96 -7.16
C SER A 77 -14.56 11.85 -7.40
N LYS A 78 -14.11 11.98 -8.65
CA LYS A 78 -12.86 12.67 -9.00
C LYS A 78 -12.79 14.11 -8.49
N VAL A 79 -13.93 14.82 -8.44
CA VAL A 79 -14.00 16.18 -7.91
C VAL A 79 -13.72 16.19 -6.39
N ALA A 80 -14.41 15.34 -5.63
CA ALA A 80 -14.21 15.23 -4.18
C ALA A 80 -12.80 14.74 -3.83
N LEU A 81 -12.27 13.79 -4.63
CA LEU A 81 -10.90 13.32 -4.50
C LEU A 81 -9.88 14.47 -4.64
N ARG A 82 -10.02 15.30 -5.69
CA ARG A 82 -9.12 16.42 -5.93
C ARG A 82 -9.24 17.49 -4.85
N ASP A 83 -10.45 17.76 -4.37
CA ASP A 83 -10.70 18.70 -3.27
C ASP A 83 -10.04 18.24 -1.96
N GLY A 84 -10.22 16.97 -1.59
CA GLY A 84 -9.58 16.37 -0.42
C GLY A 84 -8.06 16.47 -0.46
N ILE A 85 -7.46 16.13 -1.61
CA ILE A 85 -6.01 16.27 -1.82
C ILE A 85 -5.57 17.74 -1.67
N LEU A 86 -6.26 18.69 -2.32
CA LEU A 86 -5.93 20.11 -2.22
C LEU A 86 -6.03 20.63 -0.79
N SER A 87 -7.07 20.21 -0.06
CA SER A 87 -7.27 20.62 1.33
C SER A 87 -6.08 20.24 2.22
N ILE A 88 -5.45 19.10 1.97
CA ILE A 88 -4.26 18.66 2.67
C ILE A 88 -3.04 19.45 2.21
N LEU A 89 -2.81 19.57 0.89
CA LEU A 89 -1.63 20.25 0.35
C LEU A 89 -1.51 21.70 0.83
N ILE A 90 -2.62 22.44 0.92
CA ILE A 90 -2.65 23.84 1.38
C ILE A 90 -2.20 23.99 2.84
N GLN A 91 -2.33 22.94 3.65
CA GLN A 91 -1.95 22.98 5.07
C GLN A 91 -0.48 22.64 5.31
N GLN A 92 0.22 22.13 4.30
CA GLN A 92 1.57 21.59 4.48
C GLN A 92 2.63 22.69 4.52
N LYS A 93 3.71 22.43 5.25
CA LYS A 93 4.87 23.32 5.27
C LYS A 93 5.85 22.96 4.15
N PRO A 94 6.54 23.95 3.56
CA PRO A 94 7.54 23.70 2.51
C PRO A 94 8.62 22.70 2.94
N GLU A 95 9.05 22.74 4.20
CA GLU A 95 10.10 21.87 4.73
C GLU A 95 9.66 20.40 4.78
N ASP A 96 8.38 20.15 5.08
CA ASP A 96 7.82 18.80 5.12
C ASP A 96 7.75 18.21 3.71
N MET A 97 7.47 19.03 2.70
CA MET A 97 7.39 18.61 1.29
C MET A 97 8.74 18.26 0.66
N VAL A 98 9.86 18.68 1.24
CA VAL A 98 11.21 18.38 0.72
C VAL A 98 11.97 17.36 1.57
N SER A 99 11.41 16.98 2.72
CA SER A 99 11.98 15.95 3.59
C SER A 99 11.34 14.59 3.34
N ALA A 100 12.12 13.51 3.44
CA ALA A 100 11.59 12.16 3.26
C ALA A 100 10.50 11.82 4.30
N ALA A 101 10.75 12.13 5.58
CA ALA A 101 9.81 11.86 6.66
C ALA A 101 8.51 12.68 6.54
N GLY A 102 8.61 13.96 6.16
CA GLY A 102 7.43 14.81 5.93
C GLY A 102 6.63 14.32 4.74
N MET A 103 7.29 13.97 3.63
CA MET A 103 6.63 13.41 2.46
C MET A 103 5.89 12.09 2.77
N ASP A 104 6.49 11.20 3.56
CA ASP A 104 5.84 9.97 3.98
C ASP A 104 4.62 10.25 4.89
N ALA A 105 4.73 11.22 5.81
CA ALA A 105 3.61 11.64 6.65
C ALA A 105 2.45 12.23 5.82
N ILE A 106 2.76 13.06 4.81
CA ILE A 106 1.78 13.65 3.89
C ILE A 106 1.07 12.57 3.08
N LYS A 107 1.81 11.56 2.58
CA LYS A 107 1.20 10.42 1.87
C LYS A 107 0.23 9.66 2.77
N GLU A 108 0.59 9.39 4.02
CA GLU A 108 -0.30 8.68 4.94
C GLU A 108 -1.53 9.52 5.31
N GLU A 109 -1.39 10.83 5.49
CA GLU A 109 -2.53 11.73 5.68
C GLU A 109 -3.47 11.73 4.47
N LEU A 110 -2.92 11.81 3.25
CA LEU A 110 -3.68 11.71 2.01
C LEU A 110 -4.39 10.37 1.89
N LYS A 111 -3.73 9.24 2.18
CA LYS A 111 -4.35 7.90 2.14
C LYS A 111 -5.56 7.83 3.05
N LYS A 112 -5.40 8.32 4.29
CA LYS A 112 -6.49 8.34 5.27
C LYS A 112 -7.66 9.21 4.81
N ASN A 113 -7.39 10.45 4.40
CA ASN A 113 -8.43 11.38 3.98
C ASN A 113 -9.19 10.88 2.75
N ILE A 114 -8.47 10.35 1.75
CA ILE A 114 -9.11 9.81 0.55
C ILE A 114 -9.94 8.58 0.89
N GLY A 115 -9.44 7.69 1.74
CA GLY A 115 -10.18 6.49 2.15
C GLY A 115 -11.48 6.84 2.88
N GLU A 116 -11.47 7.86 3.74
CA GLU A 116 -12.65 8.32 4.48
C GLU A 116 -13.65 9.10 3.60
N ASN A 117 -13.19 9.97 2.70
CA ASN A 117 -14.04 10.87 1.93
C ASN A 117 -14.54 10.31 0.59
N VAL A 118 -13.82 9.32 0.02
CA VAL A 118 -14.08 8.80 -1.34
C VAL A 118 -14.51 7.32 -1.30
N ASP A 119 -14.66 6.72 -0.12
CA ASP A 119 -15.04 5.31 0.10
C ASP A 119 -14.13 4.33 -0.68
N ILE A 120 -12.81 4.57 -0.60
CA ILE A 120 -11.78 3.75 -1.24
C ILE A 120 -10.99 3.04 -0.14
N GLN A 121 -11.09 1.71 -0.08
CA GLN A 121 -10.42 0.92 0.97
C GLN A 121 -9.16 0.22 0.46
N SER A 122 -8.93 0.22 -0.85
CA SER A 122 -7.83 -0.53 -1.47
C SER A 122 -6.59 0.30 -1.79
N ILE A 123 -6.48 1.51 -1.25
CA ILE A 123 -5.30 2.38 -1.44
C ILE A 123 -4.10 1.74 -0.76
N GLU A 124 -3.08 1.42 -1.55
CA GLU A 124 -1.81 0.88 -1.08
C GLU A 124 -0.76 2.00 -0.98
N GLU A 125 -0.69 2.86 -2.01
CA GLU A 125 0.37 3.85 -2.12
C GLU A 125 -0.10 5.16 -2.76
N ILE A 126 0.53 6.27 -2.39
CA ILE A 126 0.38 7.56 -3.05
C ILE A 126 1.73 8.00 -3.60
N TYR A 127 1.73 8.30 -4.90
CA TYR A 127 2.92 8.69 -5.64
C TYR A 127 2.86 10.15 -6.04
N PHE A 128 3.91 10.89 -5.70
CA PHE A 128 4.23 12.18 -6.30
C PHE A 128 5.20 11.90 -7.44
N THR A 129 4.67 11.83 -8.66
CA THR A 129 5.43 11.37 -9.84
C THR A 129 6.26 12.46 -10.49
N ASP A 130 5.89 13.71 -10.23
CA ASP A 130 6.59 14.93 -10.63
C ASP A 130 6.15 16.02 -9.67
N TYR A 131 7.06 16.76 -9.03
CA TYR A 131 6.68 17.93 -8.26
C TYR A 131 7.84 18.90 -8.06
N ILE A 132 7.47 20.16 -7.83
CA ILE A 132 8.35 21.21 -7.38
C ILE A 132 7.69 21.96 -6.23
N VAL A 133 8.52 22.35 -5.27
CA VAL A 133 8.19 23.33 -4.23
C VAL A 133 9.15 24.50 -4.40
N GLN A 134 8.60 25.72 -4.46
CA GLN A 134 9.36 26.97 -4.53
C GLN A 134 8.74 27.98 -3.60
#